data_AF-A0A397V364-F1
#
_entry.id   AF-A0A397V364-F1
#
_cell.length_a   1.000
_cell.length_b   1.000
_cell.length_c   1.000
_cell.angle_alpha   90.00
_cell.angle_beta   90.00
_cell.angle_gamma   90.00
#
_symmetry.space_group_name_H-M   'P 1'
#
loop_
_entity.id
_entity.type
_entity.pdbx_description
1 polymer ?
#
loop_
_entity_poly.entity_id
_entity_poly.type
_entity_poly.pdbx_seq_one_letter_code
_entity_poly.pdbx_strand_id
1 'polypeptide(L)' 'GHCFQLYTQHAFHNELEENTVPEVQRTNLANVVLMLKSIGIHNVMRFKFMDPPHEQTLI' A
#
# COMPACT_ATOMS: atom_id res chain seq x y z
N GLY A 1 -8.33 2.00 -30.65
CA GLY A 1 -8.59 2.97 -29.58
C GLY A 1 -7.48 4.00 -29.59
N HIS A 2 -7.76 5.25 -29.23
CA HIS A 2 -6.76 6.30 -29.11
C HIS A 2 -6.63 6.68 -27.63
N CYS A 3 -5.40 6.78 -27.14
CA CYS A 3 -5.10 7.28 -25.80
C CYS A 3 -4.29 8.57 -25.96
N PHE A 4 -4.77 9.67 -25.40
CA PHE A 4 -4.08 10.95 -25.41
C PHE A 4 -3.54 11.21 -24.01
N GLN A 5 -2.23 11.01 -23.85
CA GLN A 5 -1.54 11.28 -22.60
C GLN A 5 -1.19 12.76 -22.54
N LEU A 6 -1.59 13.45 -21.46
CA LEU A 6 -1.38 14.89 -21.27
C LEU A 6 -0.01 15.19 -20.63
N TYR A 7 0.99 14.32 -20.85
CA TYR A 7 2.35 14.43 -20.35
C TYR A 7 3.36 14.08 -21.44
N THR A 8 4.61 14.52 -21.28
CA THR A 8 5.67 14.27 -22.25
C THR A 8 6.21 12.85 -22.11
N GLN A 9 6.79 12.31 -23.19
CA GLN A 9 7.47 11.02 -23.13
C GLN A 9 8.63 11.04 -22.11
N HIS A 10 9.32 12.17 -21.95
CA HIS A 10 10.36 12.34 -20.94
C HIS A 10 9.80 12.19 -19.51
N ALA A 11 8.67 12.85 -19.21
CA ALA A 11 8.04 12.76 -17.91
C ALA A 11 7.60 11.32 -17.58
N PHE A 12 7.09 10.60 -18.58
CA PHE A 12 6.72 9.20 -18.41
C PHE A 12 7.89 8.30 -18.01
N HIS A 13 9.07 8.50 -18.59
CA HIS A 13 10.23 7.63 -18.34
C HIS A 13 11.08 8.05 -17.13
N ASN A 14 11.06 9.34 -16.75
CA ASN A 14 12.00 9.87 -15.76
C ASN A 14 11.33 10.48 -14.53
N GLU A 15 10.04 10.84 -14.60
CA GLU A 15 9.35 11.53 -13.49
C GLU A 15 8.31 10.63 -12.79
N LEU A 16 7.77 9.65 -13.49
CA LEU A 16 6.79 8.71 -12.92
C LEU A 16 7.48 7.50 -12.32
N GLU A 17 7.05 7.14 -11.12
CA GLU A 17 7.43 5.88 -10.49
C GLU A 17 6.91 4.70 -11.30
N GLU A 18 7.75 3.69 -11.52
CA GLU A 18 7.37 2.48 -12.27
C GLU A 18 6.25 1.70 -11.57
N ASN A 19 6.21 1.76 -10.24
CA ASN A 19 5.25 1.04 -9.41
C ASN A 19 4.58 1.98 -8.42
N THR A 20 3.27 1.77 -8.21
CA THR A 20 2.54 2.49 -7.18
C THR A 20 2.87 1.94 -5.80
N VAL A 21 3.04 2.82 -4.82
CA VAL A 21 3.22 2.42 -3.41
C VAL A 21 2.04 1.53 -2.96
N PRO A 22 2.31 0.38 -2.30
CA PRO A 22 1.28 -0.55 -1.84
C PRO A 22 0.21 0.08 -0.95
N GLU A 23 -1.02 -0.42 -1.05
CA GLU A 23 -2.18 0.09 -0.28
C GLU A 23 -1.96 0.01 1.24
N VAL A 24 -1.28 -1.05 1.70
CA VAL A 24 -0.97 -1.31 3.11
C VAL A 24 -0.11 -0.20 3.74
N GLN A 25 0.64 0.55 2.92
CA GLN A 25 1.48 1.68 3.37
C GLN A 25 0.79 3.04 3.21
N ARG A 26 -0.38 3.10 2.55
CA ARG A 26 -1.07 4.34 2.19
C ARG A 26 -2.36 4.62 2.95
N THR A 27 -2.89 3.63 3.67
CA THR A 27 -4.25 3.66 4.24
C THR A 27 -4.27 3.29 5.71
N ASN A 28 -5.34 3.69 6.41
CA ASN A 28 -5.57 3.29 7.80
C ASN A 28 -5.93 1.80 7.87
N LEU A 29 -5.20 1.04 8.68
CA LEU A 29 -5.34 -0.41 8.78
C LEU A 29 -6.28 -0.88 9.89
N ALA A 30 -7.03 -0.01 10.56
CA ALA A 30 -7.92 -0.37 11.67
C ALA A 30 -8.90 -1.51 11.30
N ASN A 31 -9.52 -1.45 10.11
CA ASN A 31 -10.42 -2.50 9.64
C ASN A 31 -9.68 -3.83 9.40
N VAL A 32 -8.47 -3.77 8.87
CA VAL A 32 -7.62 -4.96 8.64
C VAL A 32 -7.15 -5.56 9.96
N VAL A 33 -6.78 -4.74 10.94
CA VAL A 33 -6.40 -5.15 12.29
C VAL A 33 -7.57 -5.84 13.01
N LEU A 34 -8.79 -5.30 12.89
CA LEU A 34 -10.00 -5.92 13.44
C LEU A 34 -10.26 -7.29 12.82
N MET A 35 -10.12 -7.41 11.49
CA MET A 35 -10.26 -8.67 10.78
C MET A 35 -9.17 -9.69 11.19
N LEU A 36 -7.92 -9.27 11.32
CA LEU A 36 -6.83 -10.16 11.77
C LEU A 36 -7.09 -10.65 13.19
N LYS A 37 -7.58 -9.78 14.09
CA LYS A 37 -7.98 -10.16 15.45
C LYS A 37 -9.14 -11.15 15.46
N SER A 38 -10.13 -11.00 14.58
CA SER A 38 -11.28 -11.91 14.51
C SER A 38 -10.92 -13.31 14.00
N ILE A 39 -9.89 -13.41 13.14
CA ILE A 39 -9.35 -14.68 12.63
C ILE A 39 -8.43 -15.37 13.67
N GLY A 40 -8.16 -14.72 14.81
CA GLY A 40 -7.36 -15.29 15.91
C GLY A 40 -5.88 -14.86 15.90
N ILE A 41 -5.50 -13.91 15.05
CA ILE A 41 -4.16 -13.33 15.05
C ILE A 41 -4.13 -12.18 16.08
N HIS A 42 -3.66 -12.48 17.29
CA HIS A 42 -3.59 -11.50 18.37
C HIS A 42 -2.40 -10.55 18.24
N ASN A 43 -1.28 -11.03 17.69
CA ASN A 43 -0.06 -10.26 17.54
C ASN A 43 0.14 -9.84 16.08
N VAL A 44 -0.44 -8.70 15.73
CA VAL A 44 -0.36 -8.12 14.38
C VAL A 44 1.06 -7.70 14.04
N MET A 45 1.87 -7.26 15.02
CA MET A 45 3.28 -6.88 14.80
C MET A 45 4.15 -8.07 14.37
N ARG A 46 3.78 -9.29 14.76
CA ARG A 46 4.49 -10.52 14.38
C ARG A 46 3.88 -11.19 13.15
N PHE A 47 2.84 -10.61 12.57
CA PHE A 47 2.25 -11.11 11.34
C PHE A 47 3.22 -10.86 10.18
N LYS A 48 3.42 -11.88 9.33
CA LYS A 48 4.28 -11.77 8.15
C LYS A 48 3.52 -11.06 7.03
N PHE A 49 3.48 -9.73 7.08
CA PHE A 49 3.06 -8.92 5.94
C PHE A 49 4.08 -9.08 4.79
N MET A 50 3.59 -9.08 3.55
CA MET A 50 4.46 -9.06 2.36
C MET A 50 5.25 -7.74 2.29
N ASP A 51 4.55 -6.64 2.55
CA ASP A 51 5.13 -5.33 2.77
C ASP A 51 4.65 -4.82 4.14
N PRO A 52 5.54 -4.69 5.14
CA PRO A 52 5.13 -4.26 6.46
C PRO A 52 4.64 -2.80 6.42
N PRO A 53 3.50 -2.49 7.05
CA PRO A 53 3.07 -1.10 7.22
C PRO A 53 3.95 -0.35 8.22
N HIS A 54 3.87 0.97 8.22
CA HIS A 54 4.48 1.78 9.28
C HIS A 54 3.83 1.46 10.64
N GLU A 55 4.66 1.33 11.69
CA GLU A 55 4.19 0.96 13.03
C GLU A 55 3.12 1.91 13.58
N GLN A 56 3.21 3.20 13.23
CA GLN A 56 2.22 4.22 13.61
C GLN A 56 0.83 3.99 13.01
N THR A 57 0.72 3.25 11.89
CA THR A 57 -0.54 2.95 11.21
C THR A 57 -1.24 1.70 11.80
N LEU A 58 -0.53 0.95 12.65
CA LEU A 58 -1.05 -0.23 13.35
C LEU A 58 -1.54 0.06 14.79
N ILE A 59 -1.28 1.26 15.32
CA ILE A 59 -1.60 1.68 16.69
C ILE A 59 -2.87 2.53 16.72
#